data_AF-C4TNU0-F1
#
_entry.id   AF-C4TNU0-F1
#
_cell.length_a   1.000
_cell.length_b   1.000
_cell.length_c   1.000
_cell.angle_alpha   90.00
_cell.angle_beta   90.00
_cell.angle_gamma   90.00
#
_symmetry.space_group_name_H-M   'P 1'
#
loop_
_entity.id
_entity.type
_entity.pdbx_description
1 polymer ?
#
loop_
_entity_poly.entity_id
_entity_poly.type
_entity_poly.pdbx_seq_one_letter_code
_entity_poly.pdbx_strand_id
1 'polypeptide(L)' 'FVVFSVSRTLMLAVGAAYYLTFTGVPGTATYYALIMTVYTWIAKGAWFSLGYPYSFIVVPVWIPSAMLMDLV' A
#
# COMPACT_ATOMS: atom_id res chain seq x y z
N PHE A 1 -31.54 4.13 -23.52
CA PHE A 1 -31.70 4.27 -22.06
C PHE A 1 -30.69 3.41 -21.29
N VAL A 2 -30.70 2.07 -21.46
CA VAL A 2 -29.80 1.14 -20.74
C VAL A 2 -28.31 1.45 -20.92
N VAL A 3 -27.84 1.65 -22.16
CA VAL A 3 -26.41 1.95 -22.41
C VAL A 3 -25.98 3.25 -21.73
N PHE A 4 -26.82 4.28 -21.80
CA PHE A 4 -26.55 5.57 -21.15
C PHE A 4 -26.55 5.49 -19.62
N SER A 5 -27.42 4.65 -19.02
CA SER A 5 -27.42 4.48 -17.56
C SER A 5 -26.18 3.71 -17.09
N VAL A 6 -25.78 2.66 -17.81
CA VAL A 6 -24.57 1.89 -17.50
C VAL A 6 -23.32 2.76 -17.64
N SER A 7 -23.18 3.53 -18.71
CA SER A 7 -22.03 4.42 -18.92
C SER A 7 -21.89 5.47 -17.82
N ARG A 8 -23.01 6.02 -17.34
CA ARG A 8 -23.00 7.02 -16.26
C ARG A 8 -22.59 6.40 -14.92
N THR A 9 -23.09 5.20 -14.60
CA THR A 9 -22.71 4.48 -13.37
C THR A 9 -21.24 4.04 -13.42
N LEU A 10 -20.77 3.57 -14.57
CA LEU A 10 -19.38 3.20 -14.79
C LEU A 10 -18.44 4.40 -14.58
N MET A 11 -18.78 5.57 -15.12
CA MET A 11 -17.95 6.77 -14.96
C MET A 11 -17.82 7.21 -13.49
N LEU A 12 -18.88 7.05 -12.69
CA LEU A 12 -18.83 7.32 -11.24
C LEU A 12 -18.01 6.27 -10.48
N ALA A 13 -18.18 4.98 -10.81
CA ALA A 13 -17.42 3.90 -10.18
C ALA A 13 -15.92 4.01 -10.49
N VAL A 14 -15.59 4.34 -11.75
CA VAL A 14 -14.22 4.59 -12.19
C VAL A 14 -13.65 5.82 -11.48
N GLY A 15 -14.40 6.92 -11.41
CA GLY A 15 -14.00 8.12 -10.66
C GLY A 15 -13.75 7.84 -9.17
N ALA A 16 -14.61 7.06 -8.51
CA ALA A 16 -14.44 6.67 -7.12
C ALA A 16 -13.24 5.74 -6.91
N ALA A 17 -13.00 4.80 -7.83
CA ALA A 17 -11.83 3.95 -7.81
C ALA A 17 -10.55 4.77 -7.97
N TYR A 18 -10.48 5.67 -8.97
CA TYR A 18 -9.34 6.57 -9.17
C TYR A 18 -9.12 7.49 -7.94
N TYR A 19 -10.19 7.97 -7.31
CA TYR A 19 -10.09 8.76 -6.08
C TYR A 19 -9.47 7.94 -4.94
N LEU A 20 -9.93 6.70 -4.73
CA LEU A 20 -9.41 5.78 -3.72
C LEU A 20 -7.92 5.42 -3.93
N THR A 21 -7.47 5.21 -5.17
CA THR A 21 -6.08 4.83 -5.45
C THR A 21 -5.11 6.00 -5.63
N PHE A 22 -5.57 7.17 -6.10
CA PHE A 22 -4.67 8.26 -6.51
C PHE A 22 -4.80 9.55 -5.70
N THR A 23 -5.86 9.76 -4.90
CA THR A 23 -6.05 11.01 -4.14
C THR A 23 -5.81 10.91 -2.63
N GLY A 24 -5.41 9.74 -2.12
CA GLY A 24 -5.03 9.60 -0.71
C GLY A 24 -6.23 9.52 0.25
N VAL A 25 -7.10 8.53 0.07
CA VAL A 25 -8.00 8.08 1.14
C VAL A 25 -7.15 7.59 2.33
N PRO A 26 -7.61 7.68 3.61
CA PRO A 26 -6.80 7.31 4.77
C PRO A 26 -6.21 5.91 4.57
N GLY A 27 -4.91 5.83 4.40
CA GLY A 27 -4.23 4.58 4.09
C GLY A 27 -3.17 4.64 3.00
N THR A 28 -2.93 5.77 2.31
CA THR A 28 -1.85 5.85 1.29
C THR A 28 -0.48 5.67 1.91
N ALA A 29 -0.15 6.44 2.95
CA ALA A 29 1.14 6.31 3.61
C ALA A 29 1.26 4.94 4.26
N THR A 30 0.20 4.46 4.91
CA THR A 30 0.15 3.12 5.52
C THR A 30 0.31 2.01 4.49
N TYR A 31 -0.27 2.14 3.29
CA TYR A 31 -0.17 1.18 2.19
C TYR A 31 1.27 1.06 1.68
N TYR A 32 1.94 2.19 1.42
CA TYR A 32 3.35 2.17 1.03
C TYR A 32 4.25 1.63 2.15
N ALA A 33 4.00 2.00 3.41
CA ALA A 33 4.73 1.47 4.55
C ALA A 33 4.56 -0.06 4.71
N LEU A 34 3.36 -0.58 4.43
CA LEU A 34 3.06 -2.00 4.46
C LEU A 34 3.83 -2.73 3.35
N ILE A 35 3.79 -2.22 2.11
CA ILE A 35 4.55 -2.78 0.98
C ILE A 35 6.04 -2.84 1.31
N MET A 36 6.61 -1.75 1.81
CA MET A 36 8.02 -1.69 2.20
C MET A 36 8.35 -2.69 3.32
N THR A 37 7.47 -2.84 4.30
CA THR A 37 7.62 -3.84 5.38
C THR A 37 7.63 -5.26 4.81
N VAL A 38 6.70 -5.60 3.92
CA VAL A 38 6.65 -6.93 3.28
C VAL A 38 7.91 -7.21 2.46
N TYR A 39 8.37 -6.25 1.65
CA TYR A 39 9.59 -6.43 0.86
C TYR A 39 10.83 -6.61 1.72
N THR A 40 10.98 -5.83 2.80
CA THR A 40 12.11 -6.00 3.73
C THR A 40 12.09 -7.36 4.44
N TRP A 41 10.90 -7.88 4.80
CA TRP A 41 10.76 -9.22 5.34
C TRP A 41 11.14 -10.31 4.34
N ILE A 42 10.68 -10.20 3.09
CA ILE A 42 11.04 -11.14 2.03
C ILE A 42 12.55 -11.12 1.78
N ALA A 43 13.14 -9.94 1.69
CA ALA A 43 14.59 -9.77 1.53
C ALA A 43 15.36 -10.39 2.71
N LYS A 44 14.88 -10.19 3.95
CA LYS A 44 15.46 -10.80 5.15
C LYS A 44 15.36 -12.32 5.15
N GLY A 45 14.22 -12.87 4.73
CA GLY A 45 14.03 -14.31 4.58
C GLY A 45 14.98 -14.91 3.54
N ALA A 46 15.10 -14.28 2.38
CA ALA A 46 16.06 -14.67 1.34
C ALA A 46 17.51 -14.59 1.86
N TRP A 47 17.87 -13.50 2.55
CA TRP A 47 19.19 -13.31 3.12
C TRP A 47 19.58 -14.40 4.13
N PHE A 48 18.66 -14.72 5.04
CA PHE A 48 18.86 -15.80 6.01
C PHE A 48 18.97 -17.17 5.33
N SER A 49 18.19 -17.41 4.27
CA SER A 49 18.26 -18.67 3.52
C SER A 49 19.60 -18.88 2.80
N LEU A 50 20.36 -17.81 2.53
CA LEU A 50 21.70 -17.86 1.97
C LEU A 50 22.79 -18.10 3.03
N GLY A 51 22.43 -18.27 4.31
CA GLY A 51 23.36 -18.54 5.41
C GLY A 51 23.96 -17.29 6.05
N TYR A 52 23.51 -16.09 5.67
CA TYR A 52 23.99 -14.84 6.23
C TYR A 52 23.30 -14.49 7.57
N PRO A 53 23.95 -13.69 8.44
CA PRO A 53 23.41 -13.34 9.75
C PRO A 53 22.06 -12.64 9.68
N TYR A 54 21.06 -13.15 10.42
CA TYR A 54 19.70 -12.59 10.48
C TYR A 54 19.66 -11.13 10.94
N SER A 55 20.58 -10.74 11.84
CA SER A 55 20.64 -9.38 12.41
C SER A 55 21.12 -8.32 11.42
N PHE A 56 21.65 -8.71 10.26
CA PHE A 56 22.19 -7.77 9.28
C PHE A 56 21.09 -6.95 8.59
N ILE A 57 19.97 -7.59 8.24
CA ILE A 57 18.80 -6.90 7.67
C ILE A 57 17.83 -6.56 8.81
N VAL A 58 17.77 -5.28 9.16
CA VAL A 58 16.80 -4.77 10.13
C VAL A 58 15.46 -4.54 9.43
N VAL A 59 14.36 -4.91 10.10
CA VAL A 59 13.01 -4.54 9.68
C VAL A 59 12.61 -3.32 10.50
N PRO A 60 12.67 -2.12 9.90
CA PRO A 60 12.25 -0.88 10.53
C PRO A 60 10.73 -0.77 10.76
N VAL A 61 10.34 0.03 11.76
CA VAL A 61 8.95 0.17 12.24
C VAL A 61 8.39 1.52 11.80
N TRP A 62 7.77 1.56 10.62
CA TRP A 62 7.24 2.80 10.03
C TRP A 62 5.71 2.91 10.07
N ILE A 63 5.01 1.79 10.28
CA ILE A 63 3.53 1.74 10.22
C ILE A 63 2.89 2.78 11.15
N PRO A 64 3.32 2.97 12.41
CA PRO A 64 2.72 3.99 13.27
C PRO A 64 2.86 5.42 12.73
N SER A 65 4.03 5.76 12.18
CA SER A 65 4.28 7.08 11.58
C SER A 65 3.50 7.28 10.29
N ALA A 66 3.36 6.23 9.49
CA ALA A 66 2.57 6.25 8.26
C ALA A 66 1.07 6.38 8.55
N MET A 67 0.57 5.73 9.60
CA MET A 67 -0.80 5.91 10.07
C MET A 67 -1.06 7.33 10.55
N LEU A 68 -0.10 7.97 11.24
CA LEU A 68 -0.19 9.39 11.60
C LEU A 68 -0.17 10.31 10.37
N MET A 69 0.63 9.97 9.36
CA MET A 69 0.71 10.73 8.10
C MET A 69 -0.57 10.61 7.27
N ASP A 70 -1.34 9.53 7.40
CA ASP A 70 -2.66 9.39 6.78
C ASP A 70 -3.77 10.22 7.46
N LEU A 71 -3.49 10.87 8.61
CA LEU A 71 -4.45 11.72 9.33
C LEU A 71 -4.33 13.22 9.03
N VAL A 72 -3.31 13.63 8.26
CA VAL A 72 -2.99 15.04 7.97
C VAL A 72 -3.15 15.35 6.49
#